data_AF-A0A0S4VPJ4-F1
#
_entry.id   AF-A0A0S4VPJ4-F1
#
_cell.length_a   1.000
_cell.length_b   1.000
_cell.length_c   1.000
_cell.angle_alpha   90.00
_cell.angle_beta   90.00
_cell.angle_gamma   90.00
#
_symmetry.space_group_name_H-M   'P 1'
#
loop_
_entity.id
_entity.type
_entity.pdbx_description
1 polymer ?
#
loop_
_entity_poly.entity_id
_entity_poly.type
_entity_poly.pdbx_seq_one_letter_code
_entity_poly.pdbx_strand_id
1 'polypeptide(L)' 'MLGYASQARFLLGAGVGQLLMTLDPTDPVRFLPAANAVQKLLSEAEMGELFKAIALGRGLDAALPLAGFADADRSDRLG' A
#
# COMPACT_ATOMS: atom_id res chain seq x y z
N MET A 1 15.12 -5.63 9.59
CA MET A 1 13.77 -5.20 9.16
C MET A 1 13.65 -5.54 7.69
N LEU A 2 12.48 -5.99 7.21
CA LEU A 2 12.30 -6.40 5.80
C LEU A 2 11.62 -5.33 4.94
N GLY A 3 11.04 -4.31 5.56
CA GLY A 3 10.49 -3.16 4.85
C GLY A 3 9.76 -2.20 5.79
N TYR A 4 9.77 -0.93 5.44
CA TYR A 4 8.97 0.11 6.11
C TYR A 4 8.53 1.18 5.12
N ALA A 5 7.24 1.49 5.12
CA ALA A 5 6.63 2.43 4.20
C ALA A 5 5.42 3.14 4.83
N SER A 6 5.00 4.25 4.22
CA SER A 6 3.66 4.79 4.47
C SER A 6 2.58 3.83 3.95
N GLN A 7 1.38 3.90 4.51
CA GLN A 7 0.27 3.05 4.08
C GLN A 7 -0.03 3.23 2.59
N ALA A 8 -0.02 4.48 2.10
CA ALA A 8 -0.28 4.77 0.69
C ALA A 8 0.72 4.05 -0.23
N ARG A 9 2.02 4.18 0.05
CA ARG A 9 3.08 3.54 -0.76
C ARG A 9 2.99 2.02 -0.68
N PHE A 10 2.72 1.48 0.51
CA PHE A 10 2.53 0.04 0.68
C PHE A 10 1.37 -0.50 -0.15
N LEU A 11 0.19 0.13 -0.06
CA LEU A 11 -1.01 -0.33 -0.77
C LEU A 11 -0.88 -0.16 -2.29
N LEU A 12 -0.24 0.91 -2.76
CA LEU A 12 0.05 1.09 -4.18
C LEU A 12 1.00 0.01 -4.71
N GLY A 13 2.12 -0.23 -4.02
CA GLY A 13 3.06 -1.30 -4.38
C GLY A 13 2.48 -2.71 -4.22
N ALA A 14 1.43 -2.88 -3.41
CA ALA A 14 0.70 -4.14 -3.25
C ALA A 14 -0.45 -4.30 -4.27
N GLY A 15 -0.72 -3.30 -5.10
CA GLY A 15 -1.66 -3.41 -6.22
C GLY A 15 -3.10 -2.98 -5.93
N VAL A 16 -3.34 -2.11 -4.95
CA VAL A 16 -4.72 -1.66 -4.62
C VAL A 16 -5.42 -0.98 -5.80
N GLY A 17 -4.68 -0.27 -6.66
CA GLY A 17 -5.24 0.36 -7.86
C GLY A 17 -5.70 -0.68 -8.89
N GLN A 18 -4.90 -1.73 -9.09
CA GLN A 18 -5.22 -2.85 -9.97
C GLN A 18 -6.45 -3.60 -9.46
N LEU A 19 -6.57 -3.77 -8.13
CA LEU A 19 -7.77 -4.34 -7.51
C LEU A 19 -9.01 -3.48 -7.78
N LEU A 20 -8.92 -2.16 -7.63
CA LEU A 20 -10.04 -1.25 -7.94
C LEU A 20 -10.47 -1.36 -9.41
N MET A 21 -9.52 -1.51 -10.33
CA MET A 21 -9.78 -1.68 -11.77
C MET A 21 -10.47 -3.00 -12.14
N THR A 22 -10.60 -3.96 -11.22
CA THR A 22 -11.40 -5.18 -11.45
C THR A 22 -12.90 -4.93 -11.35
N LEU A 23 -13.32 -3.78 -10.81
CA LEU A 23 -14.71 -3.37 -10.73
C LEU A 23 -15.13 -2.65 -12.02
N ASP A 24 -16.37 -2.87 -12.45
CA ASP A 24 -16.95 -2.15 -13.57
C ASP A 24 -17.26 -0.69 -13.14
N PRO A 25 -16.61 0.32 -13.74
CA PRO A 25 -16.87 1.72 -13.40
C PRO A 25 -18.28 2.18 -13.81
N THR A 26 -18.99 1.42 -14.65
CA THR A 26 -20.37 1.69 -15.05
C THR A 26 -21.41 1.14 -14.06
N ASP A 27 -20.98 0.35 -13.06
CA ASP A 27 -21.77 -0.06 -11.90
C ASP A 27 -21.43 0.83 -10.68
N PRO A 28 -22.08 2.00 -10.53
CA PRO A 28 -21.76 2.95 -9.46
C PRO A 28 -22.06 2.40 -8.06
N VAL A 29 -22.97 1.43 -7.94
CA VAL A 29 -23.34 0.83 -6.64
C VAL A 29 -22.14 0.09 -6.05
N ARG A 30 -21.35 -0.57 -6.89
CA ARG A 30 -20.14 -1.29 -6.47
C ARG A 30 -18.88 -0.43 -6.57
N PHE A 31 -18.77 0.40 -7.61
CA PHE A 31 -17.56 1.17 -7.86
C PHE A 31 -17.36 2.34 -6.89
N LEU A 32 -18.39 3.16 -6.63
CA LEU A 32 -18.22 4.39 -5.85
C LEU A 32 -17.78 4.12 -4.39
N PRO A 33 -18.36 3.15 -3.67
CA PRO A 33 -17.88 2.84 -2.32
C PRO A 33 -16.42 2.37 -2.30
N ALA A 34 -16.02 1.55 -3.29
CA ALA A 34 -14.65 1.06 -3.41
C ALA A 34 -13.66 2.20 -3.74
N ALA A 35 -14.01 3.07 -4.68
CA ALA A 35 -13.19 4.22 -5.05
C ALA A 35 -12.98 5.18 -3.86
N ASN A 36 -14.04 5.48 -3.09
CA ASN A 36 -13.95 6.32 -1.90
C ASN A 36 -13.08 5.67 -0.80
N ALA A 37 -13.21 4.35 -0.59
CA ALA A 37 -12.37 3.64 0.36
C ALA A 37 -10.89 3.69 -0.04
N VAL A 38 -10.58 3.47 -1.32
CA VAL A 38 -9.21 3.58 -1.84
C VAL A 38 -8.68 5.00 -1.70
N GLN A 39 -9.48 6.02 -2.03
CA GLN A 39 -9.08 7.43 -1.84
C GLN A 39 -8.70 7.70 -0.38
N LYS A 40 -9.52 7.28 0.57
CA LYS A 40 -9.23 7.47 2.00
C LYS A 40 -7.98 6.74 2.47
N LEU A 41 -7.78 5.52 2.00
CA LEU A 41 -6.61 4.70 2.32
C LEU A 41 -5.31 5.29 1.78
N LEU A 42 -5.37 6.02 0.65
CA LEU A 42 -4.20 6.57 -0.04
C LEU A 42 -3.94 8.06 0.23
N SER A 43 -4.97 8.83 0.61
CA SER A 43 -4.88 10.28 0.83
C SER A 43 -3.94 10.63 1.99
N GLU A 44 -2.97 11.52 1.75
CA GLU A 44 -2.03 12.00 2.78
C GLU A 44 -2.76 12.69 3.94
N ALA A 45 -3.83 13.44 3.61
CA ALA A 45 -4.65 14.16 4.58
C ALA A 45 -5.55 13.23 5.42
N GLU A 46 -5.69 11.96 5.02
CA GLU A 46 -6.42 10.95 5.77
C GLU A 46 -5.48 9.86 6.29
N MET A 47 -5.44 8.68 5.66
CA MET A 47 -4.68 7.55 6.21
C MET A 47 -3.33 7.33 5.54
N GLY A 48 -3.16 7.81 4.32
CA GLY A 48 -2.06 7.46 3.42
C GLY A 48 -0.67 7.71 4.00
N GLU A 49 -0.46 8.90 4.56
CA GLU A 49 0.81 9.30 5.19
C GLU A 49 0.75 9.30 6.72
N LEU A 50 -0.42 9.17 7.34
CA LEU A 50 -0.51 9.05 8.81
C LEU A 50 -0.16 7.63 9.26
N PHE A 51 -0.65 6.60 8.55
CA PHE A 51 -0.40 5.20 8.87
C PHE A 51 0.90 4.69 8.23
N LYS A 52 1.46 3.63 8.82
CA LYS A 52 2.72 2.99 8.39
C LYS A 52 2.54 1.49 8.31
N ALA A 53 3.22 0.87 7.35
CA ALA A 53 3.36 -0.57 7.25
C ALA A 53 4.81 -0.95 7.58
N ILE A 54 4.99 -1.97 8.41
CA ILE A 54 6.31 -2.51 8.78
C ILE A 54 6.30 -4.02 8.58
N ALA A 55 7.37 -4.54 7.97
CA ALA A 55 7.60 -5.97 7.83
C ALA A 55 8.85 -6.40 8.60
N LEU A 56 8.70 -7.43 9.42
CA LEU A 56 9.77 -8.07 10.18
C LEU A 56 9.80 -9.55 9.82
N GLY A 57 11.00 -10.11 9.67
CA GLY A 57 11.15 -11.54 9.44
C GLY A 57 12.56 -12.00 9.78
N ARG A 58 12.72 -13.33 9.85
CA ARG A 58 13.93 -14.01 10.29
C ARG A 58 14.20 -15.17 9.34
N GLY A 59 15.43 -15.27 8.84
CA GLY A 59 15.83 -16.34 7.92
C GLY A 59 15.22 -16.21 6.51
N LEU A 60 14.71 -15.03 6.15
CA LEU A 60 14.31 -14.71 4.79
C LEU A 60 15.47 -14.06 4.07
N ASP A 61 15.66 -14.40 2.80
CA ASP A 61 16.67 -13.77 1.96
C ASP A 61 16.32 -12.29 1.76
N ALA A 62 17.28 -11.40 1.97
CA ALA A 62 17.09 -9.95 1.82
C ALA A 62 16.80 -9.56 0.36
N ALA A 63 17.12 -10.44 -0.60
CA ALA A 63 16.83 -10.25 -2.02
C ALA A 63 15.37 -10.57 -2.40
N LEU A 64 14.54 -11.11 -1.50
CA LEU A 64 13.16 -11.45 -1.81
C LEU A 64 12.30 -10.17 -1.85
N PRO A 65 11.77 -9.76 -3.01
CA PRO A 65 10.92 -8.58 -3.09
C PRO A 65 9.61 -8.84 -2.35
N LEU A 66 9.36 -8.08 -1.28
CA LEU A 66 8.07 -8.06 -0.63
C LEU A 66 7.14 -7.12 -1.37
N ALA A 67 6.05 -7.64 -1.93
CA ALA A 67 5.02 -6.82 -2.57
C ALA A 67 4.56 -5.70 -1.60
N GLY A 68 4.44 -4.48 -2.12
CA GLY A 68 4.20 -3.29 -1.30
C GLY A 68 5.43 -2.63 -0.69
N PHE A 69 6.57 -3.32 -0.56
CA PHE A 69 7.81 -2.74 -0.01
C PHE A 69 8.92 -2.57 -1.04
N ALA A 70 8.87 -3.25 -2.19
CA ALA A 70 9.94 -3.25 -3.20
C ALA A 70 10.36 -1.84 -3.69
N ASP A 71 9.42 -0.90 -3.86
CA ASP A 71 9.70 0.51 -4.29
C ASP A 71 9.49 1.54 -3.16
N ALA A 72 9.19 1.06 -1.95
CA ALA A 72 8.74 1.89 -0.84
C ALA A 72 9.60 1.76 0.42
N ASP A 73 10.62 0.92 0.39
CA ASP A 73 11.49 0.67 1.54
C ASP A 73 12.26 1.94 1.94
N ARG A 74 11.92 2.48 3.12
CA ARG A 74 12.61 3.61 3.76
C ARG A 74 13.33 3.20 5.04
N SER A 75 13.81 1.95 5.09
CA SER A 75 14.64 1.44 6.19
C SER A 75 15.87 2.31 6.46
N ASP A 76 16.33 3.08 5.46
CA ASP A 76 17.44 4.03 5.53
C ASP A 76 17.16 5.27 6.41
N ARG A 77 15.89 5.57 6.72
CA ARG A 77 15.50 6.75 7.51
C ARG A 77 15.25 6.47 8.99
N LEU A 78 15.38 5.21 9.41
CA LEU A 78 15.33 4.83 10.81
C LEU A 78 16.76 4.84 11.36
N GLY A 79 17.22 6.03 11.76
CA GLY A 79 18.42 6.23 12.57
C GLY A 79 18.13 6.06 14.05
#